data_AF-A0A7C5JPS9-F1
#
_entry.id   AF-A0A7C5JPS9-F1
#
_cell.length_a   1.000
_cell.length_b   1.000
_cell.length_c   1.000
_cell.angle_alpha   90.00
_cell.angle_beta   90.00
_cell.angle_gamma   90.00
#
_symmetry.space_group_name_H-M   'P 1'
#
loop_
_entity.id
_entity.type
_entity.pdbx_description
1 polymer ?
#
loop_
_entity_poly.entity_id
_entity_poly.type
_entity_poly.pdbx_seq_one_letter_code
_entity_poly.pdbx_strand_id
1 'polypeptide(L)'
;MKKNIYLIFTGLALIFIASCTKNFEEINTNPNNNPDKAPLTNVFAYIIQNLSAKYGTTEMEYAGSYVGYVTKGTYTDVTRYVTSPSPSIWNGVYSTTVRNSNFVIDEAEKEGNKNLQAATMILKAYGLQLVTDIYGKVPYTEAGQALSGVIHPKYDSEEQIYNDLLSQLDIANEILEDKAEAGLLGDGDLLYGGDILKWKKFCNSLHLRMAIRISNVNHDKAKAEISKILSDP
;
A
#
# COMPACT_ATOMS: atom_id res chain seq x y z
N MET A 1 62.28 -1.47 -36.63
CA MET A 1 61.73 -1.31 -35.27
C MET A 1 60.52 -0.37 -35.21
N LYS A 2 60.60 0.88 -35.68
CA LYS A 2 59.45 1.83 -35.64
C LYS A 2 58.19 1.33 -36.38
N LYS A 3 58.35 0.66 -37.53
CA LYS A 3 57.22 0.09 -38.32
C LYS A 3 56.44 -1.01 -37.56
N ASN A 4 57.10 -1.76 -36.68
CA ASN A 4 56.47 -2.82 -35.89
C ASN A 4 55.71 -2.25 -34.69
N ILE A 5 56.15 -1.11 -34.14
CA ILE A 5 55.43 -0.38 -33.08
C ILE A 5 54.09 0.16 -33.58
N TYR A 6 54.04 0.73 -34.80
CA TYR A 6 52.77 1.21 -35.38
C TYR A 6 51.78 0.06 -35.63
N LEU A 7 52.25 -1.10 -36.09
CA LEU A 7 51.41 -2.29 -36.27
C LEU A 7 50.82 -2.81 -34.94
N ILE A 8 51.59 -2.76 -33.85
CA ILE A 8 51.12 -3.13 -32.51
C ILE A 8 50.08 -2.12 -32.00
N PHE A 9 50.31 -0.81 -32.18
CA PHE A 9 49.35 0.23 -31.78
C PHE A 9 48.05 0.18 -32.58
N THR A 10 48.12 -0.06 -33.90
CA THR A 10 46.92 -0.23 -34.74
C THR A 10 46.17 -1.52 -34.38
N GLY A 11 46.89 -2.61 -34.07
CA GLY A 11 46.30 -3.86 -33.57
C GLY A 11 45.61 -3.70 -32.22
N LEU A 12 46.23 -2.98 -31.27
CA LEU A 12 45.62 -2.67 -29.97
C LEU A 12 44.38 -1.79 -30.11
N ALA A 13 44.43 -0.76 -30.97
CA ALA A 13 43.30 0.13 -31.22
C ALA A 13 42.09 -0.64 -31.77
N LEU A 14 42.30 -1.63 -32.65
CA LEU A 14 41.24 -2.50 -33.20
C LEU A 14 40.57 -3.39 -32.14
N ILE A 15 41.29 -3.78 -31.07
CA ILE A 15 40.72 -4.56 -29.94
C ILE A 15 39.76 -3.71 -29.11
N PHE A 16 40.02 -2.41 -28.94
CA PHE A 16 39.14 -1.50 -28.21
C PHE A 16 37.82 -1.21 -28.95
N ILE A 17 37.80 -1.23 -30.28
CA ILE A 17 36.57 -1.02 -31.08
C ILE A 17 35.68 -2.27 -31.12
N ALA A 18 36.26 -3.45 -30.93
CA ALA A 18 35.53 -4.72 -30.84
C ALA A 18 34.90 -4.96 -29.45
N SER A 19 35.25 -4.14 -28.46
CA SER A 19 34.78 -4.25 -27.07
C SER A 19 33.47 -3.49 -26.79
N CYS A 20 32.82 -2.91 -27.81
CA CYS A 20 31.46 -2.38 -27.64
C CYS A 20 30.55 -3.53 -27.21
N THR A 21 29.99 -3.41 -26.00
CA THR A 21 29.16 -4.39 -25.32
C THR A 21 27.95 -4.75 -26.19
N LYS A 22 28.06 -5.85 -26.95
CA LYS A 22 26.90 -6.46 -27.57
C LYS A 22 25.91 -6.82 -26.46
N ASN A 23 24.65 -6.47 -26.66
CA ASN A 23 23.56 -6.80 -25.74
C ASN A 23 23.61 -6.08 -24.37
N PHE A 24 24.23 -4.90 -24.26
CA PHE A 24 24.24 -4.12 -23.01
C PHE A 24 22.83 -3.83 -22.49
N GLU A 25 21.91 -3.43 -23.39
CA GLU A 25 20.52 -3.19 -23.03
C GLU A 25 19.84 -4.47 -22.53
N GLU A 26 20.05 -5.61 -23.18
CA GLU A 26 19.47 -6.90 -22.75
C GLU A 26 20.05 -7.38 -21.41
N ILE A 27 21.37 -7.25 -21.21
CA ILE A 27 22.06 -7.65 -19.97
C ILE A 27 21.70 -6.73 -18.81
N ASN A 28 21.47 -5.44 -19.06
CA ASN A 28 21.07 -4.46 -18.03
C ASN A 28 19.56 -4.29 -17.89
N THR A 29 18.77 -4.89 -18.79
CA THR A 29 17.33 -5.00 -18.60
C THR A 29 17.07 -6.20 -17.72
N ASN A 30 16.77 -5.95 -16.44
CA ASN A 30 16.37 -7.01 -15.55
C ASN A 30 15.05 -7.63 -16.07
N PRO A 31 15.04 -8.90 -16.54
CA PRO A 31 13.86 -9.52 -17.12
C PRO A 31 12.72 -9.69 -16.11
N ASN A 32 13.02 -9.58 -14.80
CA ASN A 32 12.09 -9.68 -13.69
C ASN A 32 11.68 -8.30 -13.11
N ASN A 33 12.26 -7.19 -13.58
CA ASN A 33 11.93 -5.84 -13.10
C ASN A 33 10.97 -5.13 -14.05
N ASN A 34 9.87 -5.79 -14.39
CA ASN A 34 8.77 -5.15 -15.10
C ASN A 34 7.53 -5.15 -14.20
N PRO A 35 7.41 -4.19 -13.26
CA PRO A 35 6.22 -4.06 -12.42
C PRO A 35 4.94 -3.91 -13.26
N ASP A 36 5.04 -3.35 -14.48
CA ASP A 36 3.93 -3.14 -15.41
C ASP A 36 3.40 -4.44 -16.05
N LYS A 37 4.05 -5.59 -15.78
CA LYS A 37 3.61 -6.92 -16.24
C LYS A 37 3.15 -7.84 -15.12
N ALA A 38 3.21 -7.41 -13.86
CA ALA A 38 2.74 -8.23 -12.76
C ALA A 38 1.21 -8.33 -12.82
N PRO A 39 0.62 -9.55 -12.76
CA PRO A 39 -0.83 -9.68 -12.69
C PRO A 39 -1.39 -8.89 -11.50
N LEU A 40 -2.41 -8.07 -11.73
CA LEU A 40 -2.98 -7.20 -10.68
C LEU A 40 -3.43 -8.00 -9.45
N THR A 41 -3.96 -9.20 -9.67
CA THR A 41 -4.38 -10.13 -8.62
C THR A 41 -3.21 -10.57 -7.72
N ASN A 42 -2.01 -10.76 -8.26
CA ASN A 42 -0.82 -11.09 -7.46
C ASN A 42 -0.37 -9.88 -6.62
N VAL A 43 -0.43 -8.68 -7.20
CA VAL A 43 -0.08 -7.45 -6.48
C VAL A 43 -1.10 -7.19 -5.36
N PHE A 44 -2.38 -7.40 -5.63
CA PHE A 44 -3.46 -7.34 -4.65
C PHE A 44 -3.27 -8.35 -3.50
N ALA A 45 -2.96 -9.61 -3.82
CA ALA A 45 -2.63 -10.62 -2.82
C ALA A 45 -1.44 -10.21 -1.94
N TYR A 46 -0.43 -9.57 -2.54
CA TYR A 46 0.74 -9.09 -1.80
C TYR A 46 0.39 -7.91 -0.86
N ILE A 47 -0.56 -7.04 -1.24
CA ILE A 47 -1.08 -6.00 -0.34
C ILE A 47 -1.75 -6.64 0.88
N ILE A 48 -2.62 -7.63 0.68
CA ILE A 48 -3.30 -8.36 1.77
C ILE A 48 -2.28 -9.03 2.69
N GLN A 49 -1.30 -9.75 2.10
CA GLN A 49 -0.25 -10.43 2.86
C GLN A 49 0.56 -9.43 3.69
N ASN A 50 0.95 -8.30 3.09
CA ASN A 50 1.74 -7.27 3.77
C ASN A 50 0.99 -6.73 4.99
N LEU A 51 -0.26 -6.27 4.81
CA LEU A 51 -1.09 -5.78 5.90
C LEU A 51 -1.24 -6.86 6.99
N SER A 52 -1.60 -8.08 6.61
CA SER A 52 -1.81 -9.19 7.56
C SER A 52 -0.54 -9.51 8.37
N ALA A 53 0.62 -9.62 7.70
CA ALA A 53 1.88 -9.94 8.36
C ALA A 53 2.34 -8.84 9.32
N LYS A 54 2.11 -7.57 8.97
CA LYS A 54 2.52 -6.43 9.78
C LYS A 54 1.63 -6.22 11.01
N TYR A 55 0.31 -6.34 10.85
CA TYR A 55 -0.64 -6.11 11.95
C TYR A 55 -0.89 -7.34 12.82
N GLY A 56 -0.81 -8.56 12.25
CA GLY A 56 -1.02 -9.80 12.99
C GLY A 56 0.15 -10.20 13.90
N THR A 57 1.25 -9.46 13.91
CA THR A 57 2.46 -9.78 14.67
C THR A 57 2.96 -8.60 15.52
N THR A 58 3.98 -7.88 15.03
CA THR A 58 4.77 -6.89 15.76
C THR A 58 3.92 -5.75 16.32
N GLU A 59 2.88 -5.30 15.64
CA GLU A 59 2.09 -4.18 16.18
C GLU A 59 1.09 -4.57 17.24
N MET A 60 0.48 -5.75 17.15
CA MET A 60 -0.33 -6.26 18.26
C MET A 60 0.52 -6.41 19.53
N GLU A 61 1.81 -6.67 19.39
CA GLU A 61 2.76 -6.68 20.51
C GLU A 61 2.96 -5.28 21.11
N TYR A 62 3.19 -4.24 20.29
CA TYR A 62 3.38 -2.87 20.80
C TYR A 62 2.10 -2.33 21.44
N ALA A 63 0.99 -2.37 20.71
CA ALA A 63 -0.30 -1.91 21.22
C ALA A 63 -0.72 -2.71 22.46
N GLY A 64 -0.60 -4.04 22.41
CA GLY A 64 -0.91 -4.93 23.53
C GLY A 64 -0.03 -4.67 24.76
N SER A 65 1.25 -4.32 24.56
CA SER A 65 2.16 -3.95 25.65
C SER A 65 1.76 -2.62 26.27
N TYR A 66 1.44 -1.61 25.46
CA TYR A 66 1.07 -0.28 25.96
C TYR A 66 -0.22 -0.28 26.76
N VAL A 67 -1.20 -1.12 26.40
CA VAL A 67 -2.47 -1.28 27.14
C VAL A 67 -2.43 -2.36 28.23
N GLY A 68 -1.27 -3.00 28.44
CA GLY A 68 -1.06 -3.96 29.52
C GLY A 68 -1.66 -5.36 29.30
N TYR A 69 -2.05 -5.72 28.08
CA TYR A 69 -2.51 -7.08 27.75
C TYR A 69 -1.37 -8.09 27.62
N VAL A 70 -0.19 -7.64 27.19
CA VAL A 70 0.99 -8.50 27.11
C VAL A 70 2.18 -7.84 27.81
N THR A 71 3.09 -8.66 28.31
CA THR A 71 4.38 -8.19 28.84
C THR A 71 5.50 -9.06 28.27
N LYS A 72 6.73 -8.53 28.28
CA LYS A 72 7.90 -9.21 27.71
C LYS A 72 8.88 -9.58 28.82
N GLY A 73 9.43 -10.79 28.76
CA GLY A 73 10.53 -11.20 29.63
C GLY A 73 11.89 -10.62 29.21
N THR A 74 12.02 -10.23 27.94
CA THR A 74 13.22 -9.63 27.32
C THR A 74 12.80 -8.53 26.35
N TYR A 75 13.65 -7.53 26.08
CA TYR A 75 13.27 -6.35 25.27
C TYR A 75 12.06 -5.60 25.84
N THR A 76 12.12 -5.29 27.14
CA THR A 76 11.05 -4.67 27.93
C THR A 76 10.82 -3.19 27.62
N ASP A 77 11.54 -2.63 26.65
CA ASP A 77 11.56 -1.20 26.40
C ASP A 77 10.17 -0.66 26.02
N VAL A 78 9.42 -1.44 25.23
CA VAL A 78 8.02 -1.14 24.89
C VAL A 78 7.11 -1.13 26.11
N THR A 79 7.24 -2.12 27.01
CA THR A 79 6.47 -2.18 28.28
C THR A 79 6.86 -1.10 29.28
N ARG A 80 8.03 -0.49 29.10
CA ARG A 80 8.54 0.62 29.93
C ARG A 80 8.33 1.98 29.27
N TYR A 81 7.71 2.03 28.10
CA TYR A 81 7.45 3.26 27.34
C TYR A 81 8.73 4.05 26.99
N VAL A 82 9.86 3.38 26.78
CA VAL A 82 11.15 4.02 26.46
C VAL A 82 11.58 3.87 25.00
N THR A 83 10.71 3.33 24.15
CA THR A 83 10.92 3.20 22.70
C THR A 83 9.76 3.81 21.92
N SER A 84 10.10 4.39 20.76
CA SER A 84 9.11 4.77 19.74
C SER A 84 8.38 3.53 19.18
N PRO A 85 7.18 3.72 18.60
CA PRO A 85 6.49 2.67 17.85
C PRO A 85 7.37 2.08 16.75
N SER A 86 7.17 0.80 16.45
CA SER A 86 7.95 0.08 15.43
C SER A 86 7.82 0.77 14.06
N PRO A 87 8.90 0.97 13.29
CA PRO A 87 8.83 1.53 11.94
C PRO A 87 8.30 0.53 10.90
N SER A 88 7.98 -0.71 11.32
CA SER A 88 7.55 -1.79 10.44
C SER A 88 6.23 -1.46 9.74
N ILE A 89 5.30 -0.77 10.42
CA ILE A 89 4.06 -0.27 9.82
C ILE A 89 4.32 0.81 8.81
N TRP A 90 5.06 1.83 9.21
CA TRP A 90 5.41 2.93 8.31
C TRP A 90 5.98 2.40 6.99
N ASN A 91 6.99 1.52 7.08
CA ASN A 91 7.64 0.94 5.93
C ASN A 91 6.72 0.00 5.14
N GLY A 92 5.94 -0.85 5.81
CA GLY A 92 5.00 -1.75 5.16
C GLY A 92 3.91 -1.00 4.39
N VAL A 93 3.31 0.01 5.02
CA VAL A 93 2.25 0.78 4.41
C VAL A 93 2.78 1.63 3.25
N TYR A 94 3.85 2.41 3.43
CA TYR A 94 4.32 3.27 2.34
C TYR A 94 5.06 2.52 1.23
N SER A 95 5.99 1.64 1.57
CA SER A 95 6.82 0.96 0.57
C SER A 95 6.11 -0.18 -0.14
N THR A 96 5.02 -0.71 0.44
CA THR A 96 4.23 -1.79 -0.16
C THR A 96 2.79 -1.38 -0.40
N THR A 97 2.00 -1.15 0.66
CA THR A 97 0.54 -0.98 0.53
C THR A 97 0.17 0.20 -0.36
N VAL A 98 0.61 1.42 -0.05
CA VAL A 98 0.24 2.64 -0.78
C VAL A 98 0.72 2.58 -2.23
N ARG A 99 2.01 2.28 -2.45
CA ARG A 99 2.60 2.22 -3.79
C ARG A 99 1.87 1.21 -4.68
N ASN A 100 1.68 -0.02 -4.18
CA ASN A 100 1.06 -1.08 -4.96
C ASN A 100 -0.45 -0.84 -5.12
N SER A 101 -1.11 -0.24 -4.13
CA SER A 101 -2.53 0.11 -4.23
C SER A 101 -2.77 1.17 -5.30
N ASN A 102 -1.92 2.20 -5.39
CA ASN A 102 -2.02 3.20 -6.47
C ASN A 102 -1.96 2.53 -7.84
N PHE A 103 -0.97 1.65 -8.05
CA PHE A 103 -0.85 0.89 -9.30
C PHE A 103 -2.09 0.03 -9.59
N VAL A 104 -2.56 -0.77 -8.62
CA VAL A 104 -3.71 -1.66 -8.84
C VAL A 104 -5.00 -0.87 -9.05
N ILE A 105 -5.22 0.24 -8.34
CA ILE A 105 -6.39 1.11 -8.53
C ILE A 105 -6.40 1.69 -9.94
N ASP A 106 -5.27 2.27 -10.38
CA ASP A 106 -5.16 2.92 -11.69
C ASP A 106 -5.34 1.92 -12.84
N GLU A 107 -4.73 0.73 -12.75
CA GLU A 107 -4.86 -0.30 -13.79
C GLU A 107 -6.23 -0.99 -13.77
N ALA A 108 -6.79 -1.26 -12.59
CA ALA A 108 -8.14 -1.83 -12.49
C ALA A 108 -9.20 -0.87 -13.05
N GLU A 109 -9.04 0.44 -12.88
CA GLU A 109 -9.91 1.44 -13.49
C GLU A 109 -9.84 1.38 -15.03
N LYS A 110 -8.63 1.30 -15.60
CA LYS A 110 -8.43 1.17 -17.06
C LYS A 110 -9.02 -0.11 -17.62
N GLU A 111 -8.96 -1.21 -16.87
CA GLU A 111 -9.55 -2.50 -17.23
C GLU A 111 -11.06 -2.58 -16.98
N GLY A 112 -11.66 -1.56 -16.34
CA GLY A 112 -13.07 -1.56 -15.95
C GLY A 112 -13.39 -2.52 -14.79
N ASN A 113 -12.38 -2.98 -14.05
CA ASN A 113 -12.50 -3.88 -12.93
C ASN A 113 -12.80 -3.12 -11.62
N LYS A 114 -14.04 -2.67 -11.48
CA LYS A 114 -14.48 -1.87 -10.32
C LYS A 114 -14.34 -2.60 -8.99
N ASN A 115 -14.57 -3.92 -8.96
CA ASN A 115 -14.47 -4.69 -7.71
C ASN A 115 -13.02 -4.77 -7.19
N LEU A 116 -12.04 -4.98 -8.07
CA LEU A 116 -10.62 -4.94 -7.69
C LEU A 116 -10.18 -3.55 -7.29
N GLN A 117 -10.61 -2.53 -8.04
CA GLN A 117 -10.38 -1.12 -7.70
C GLN A 117 -10.87 -0.82 -6.29
N ALA A 118 -12.14 -1.10 -6.01
CA ALA A 118 -12.79 -0.83 -4.72
C ALA A 118 -12.15 -1.59 -3.56
N ALA A 119 -11.93 -2.89 -3.71
CA ALA A 119 -11.30 -3.70 -2.67
C ALA A 119 -9.88 -3.19 -2.34
N THR A 120 -9.15 -2.74 -3.36
CA THR A 120 -7.82 -2.14 -3.18
C THR A 120 -7.91 -0.78 -2.47
N MET A 121 -8.89 0.06 -2.81
CA MET A 121 -9.15 1.32 -2.10
C MET A 121 -9.43 1.08 -0.61
N ILE A 122 -10.24 0.07 -0.29
CA ILE A 122 -10.57 -0.30 1.10
C ILE A 122 -9.30 -0.72 1.87
N LEU A 123 -8.45 -1.56 1.27
CA LEU A 123 -7.19 -1.98 1.91
C LEU A 123 -6.19 -0.83 2.06
N LYS A 124 -6.10 0.06 1.08
CA LYS A 124 -5.29 1.28 1.16
C LYS A 124 -5.76 2.19 2.30
N ALA A 125 -7.08 2.39 2.41
CA ALA A 125 -7.69 3.16 3.47
C ALA A 125 -7.40 2.56 4.86
N TYR A 126 -7.52 1.23 5.00
CA TYR A 126 -7.16 0.52 6.23
C TYR A 126 -5.69 0.73 6.60
N GLY A 127 -4.77 0.58 5.64
CA GLY A 127 -3.35 0.80 5.88
C GLY A 127 -3.01 2.24 6.32
N LEU A 128 -3.61 3.23 5.67
CA LEU A 128 -3.38 4.66 5.98
C LEU A 128 -4.01 5.06 7.32
N GLN A 129 -5.19 4.52 7.68
CA GLN A 129 -5.79 4.71 9.00
C GLN A 129 -4.85 4.24 10.11
N LEU A 130 -4.23 3.08 9.94
CA LEU A 130 -3.34 2.52 10.95
C LEU A 130 -2.06 3.34 11.12
N VAL A 131 -1.51 3.86 10.03
CA VAL A 131 -0.36 4.76 10.09
C VAL A 131 -0.72 6.06 10.83
N THR A 132 -1.83 6.71 10.47
CA THR A 132 -2.20 7.96 11.14
C THR A 132 -2.57 7.74 12.61
N ASP A 133 -3.19 6.61 12.97
CA ASP A 133 -3.50 6.25 14.37
C ASP A 133 -2.23 6.08 15.23
N ILE A 134 -1.10 5.72 14.63
CA ILE A 134 0.18 5.51 15.36
C ILE A 134 1.02 6.79 15.41
N TYR A 135 1.09 7.53 14.30
CA TYR A 135 2.06 8.63 14.15
C TYR A 135 1.43 10.03 14.06
N GLY A 136 0.10 10.14 14.01
CA GLY A 136 -0.61 11.39 13.84
C GLY A 136 -0.54 11.90 12.40
N LYS A 137 0.06 13.07 12.20
CA LYS A 137 0.25 13.66 10.86
C LYS A 137 1.25 12.84 10.05
N VAL A 138 0.91 12.49 8.81
CA VAL A 138 1.73 11.62 7.96
C VAL A 138 1.55 11.97 6.47
N PRO A 139 2.44 11.52 5.56
CA PRO A 139 2.22 11.65 4.13
C PRO A 139 0.93 10.97 3.67
N TYR A 140 0.04 11.71 3.02
CA TYR A 140 -1.24 11.18 2.56
C TYR A 140 -1.55 11.56 1.12
N THR A 141 -1.92 12.82 0.86
CA THR A 141 -2.32 13.29 -0.47
C THR A 141 -1.21 13.20 -1.52
N GLU A 142 0.05 13.33 -1.09
CA GLU A 142 1.25 13.25 -1.93
C GLU A 142 1.96 11.89 -1.84
N ALA A 143 1.44 10.95 -1.05
CA ALA A 143 2.10 9.67 -0.82
C ALA A 143 2.07 8.77 -2.06
N GLY A 144 3.21 8.13 -2.36
CA GLY A 144 3.33 7.19 -3.47
C GLY A 144 3.43 7.84 -4.86
N GLN A 145 3.69 9.15 -4.94
CA GLN A 145 3.78 9.92 -6.18
C GLN A 145 5.22 10.16 -6.68
N ALA A 146 6.17 9.29 -6.30
CA ALA A 146 7.57 9.45 -6.67
C ALA A 146 7.78 9.45 -8.20
N LEU A 147 7.02 8.64 -8.95
CA LEU A 147 7.06 8.60 -10.42
C LEU A 147 6.52 9.89 -11.06
N SER A 148 5.69 10.63 -10.34
CA SER A 148 5.16 11.94 -10.74
C SER A 148 6.05 13.11 -10.26
N GLY A 149 7.22 12.81 -9.68
CA GLY A 149 8.21 13.80 -9.25
C GLY A 149 8.15 14.20 -7.77
N VAL A 150 7.20 13.69 -7.00
CA VAL A 150 7.08 14.02 -5.57
C VAL A 150 7.90 13.03 -4.72
N ILE A 151 9.14 13.40 -4.43
CA ILE A 151 10.09 12.58 -3.65
C ILE A 151 10.12 12.95 -2.15
N HIS A 152 9.56 14.10 -1.78
CA HIS A 152 9.43 14.58 -0.40
C HIS A 152 7.98 14.97 -0.11
N PRO A 153 7.09 13.98 0.09
CA PRO A 153 5.67 14.25 0.25
C PRO A 153 5.40 15.02 1.55
N LYS A 154 4.49 15.99 1.50
CA LYS A 154 4.04 16.72 2.68
C LYS A 154 3.27 15.82 3.64
N TYR A 155 3.22 16.25 4.90
CA TYR A 155 2.48 15.58 5.96
C TYR A 155 1.12 16.27 6.11
N ASP A 156 0.04 15.52 5.95
CA ASP A 156 -1.33 16.03 6.11
C ASP A 156 -1.80 15.84 7.56
N SER A 157 -2.80 16.63 7.98
CA SER A 157 -3.34 16.49 9.33
C SER A 157 -4.19 15.22 9.47
N GLU A 158 -4.22 14.64 10.67
CA GLU A 158 -5.07 13.47 10.96
C GLU A 158 -6.56 13.76 10.65
N GLU A 159 -7.03 14.98 10.92
CA GLU A 159 -8.40 15.41 10.54
C GLU A 159 -8.63 15.36 9.03
N GLN A 160 -7.70 15.89 8.22
CA GLN A 160 -7.80 15.84 6.76
C GLN A 160 -7.79 14.41 6.25
N ILE A 161 -6.90 13.58 6.81
CA ILE A 161 -6.76 12.16 6.47
C ILE A 161 -8.07 11.42 6.78
N TYR A 162 -8.62 11.53 7.98
CA TYR A 162 -9.86 10.85 8.36
C TYR A 162 -11.05 11.29 7.51
N ASN A 163 -11.17 12.58 7.23
CA ASN A 163 -12.24 13.10 6.38
C ASN A 163 -12.18 12.52 4.96
N ASP A 164 -10.99 12.42 4.38
CA ASP A 164 -10.82 11.84 3.06
C ASP A 164 -10.99 10.33 3.08
N LEU A 165 -10.43 9.61 4.07
CA LEU A 165 -10.59 8.17 4.21
C LEU A 165 -12.06 7.73 4.27
N LEU A 166 -12.90 8.44 5.03
CA LEU A 166 -14.34 8.19 5.06
C LEU A 166 -14.98 8.38 3.68
N SER A 167 -14.62 9.44 2.96
CA SER A 167 -15.09 9.69 1.59
C SER A 167 -14.59 8.63 0.59
N GLN A 168 -13.36 8.13 0.74
CA GLN A 168 -12.82 7.08 -0.12
C GLN A 168 -13.52 5.74 0.12
N LEU A 169 -13.91 5.44 1.36
CA LEU A 169 -14.72 4.25 1.67
C LEU A 169 -16.12 4.35 1.09
N ASP A 170 -16.73 5.54 1.12
CA ASP A 170 -18.01 5.78 0.43
C ASP A 170 -17.92 5.48 -1.06
N ILE A 171 -16.93 6.07 -1.74
CA ILE A 171 -16.71 5.84 -3.17
C ILE A 171 -16.48 4.36 -3.44
N ALA A 172 -15.62 3.69 -2.66
CA ALA A 172 -15.34 2.28 -2.82
C ALA A 172 -16.61 1.42 -2.65
N ASN A 173 -17.45 1.72 -1.66
CA ASN A 173 -18.70 1.00 -1.44
C ASN A 173 -19.70 1.19 -2.59
N GLU A 174 -19.79 2.41 -3.15
CA GLU A 174 -20.67 2.73 -4.29
C GLU A 174 -20.27 1.98 -5.57
N ILE A 175 -18.97 1.82 -5.82
CA ILE A 175 -18.47 1.15 -7.04
C ILE A 175 -18.41 -0.38 -6.93
N LEU A 176 -18.59 -0.97 -5.74
CA LEU A 176 -18.69 -2.43 -5.57
C LEU A 176 -19.99 -2.96 -6.21
N GLU A 177 -19.85 -3.81 -7.22
CA GLU A 177 -20.97 -4.34 -8.01
C GLU A 177 -21.33 -5.77 -7.58
N ASP A 178 -22.57 -5.96 -7.09
CA ASP A 178 -23.09 -7.26 -6.61
C ASP A 178 -23.29 -8.28 -7.73
N LYS A 179 -23.40 -7.81 -8.98
CA LYS A 179 -23.77 -8.59 -10.18
C LYS A 179 -22.72 -8.53 -11.28
N ALA A 180 -21.46 -8.30 -10.93
CA ALA A 180 -20.41 -8.60 -11.91
C ALA A 180 -20.49 -10.10 -12.24
N GLU A 181 -20.47 -10.45 -13.53
CA GLU A 181 -20.19 -11.83 -13.94
C GLU A 181 -19.01 -12.34 -13.11
N ALA A 182 -19.18 -13.51 -12.49
CA ALA A 182 -18.28 -14.02 -11.47
C ALA A 182 -16.78 -13.83 -11.80
N GLY A 183 -16.00 -13.26 -10.86
CA GLY A 183 -14.55 -13.54 -10.80
C GLY A 183 -13.53 -12.41 -11.03
N LEU A 184 -13.83 -11.13 -10.81
CA LEU A 184 -12.84 -10.08 -11.12
C LEU A 184 -11.79 -9.75 -10.04
N LEU A 185 -11.97 -10.17 -8.77
CA LEU A 185 -10.88 -10.09 -7.78
C LEU A 185 -9.82 -11.19 -8.00
N GLY A 186 -10.18 -12.24 -8.76
CA GLY A 186 -9.35 -13.41 -9.05
C GLY A 186 -8.88 -14.17 -7.80
N ASP A 187 -7.99 -15.14 -8.03
CA ASP A 187 -7.39 -15.97 -6.96
C ASP A 187 -6.51 -15.17 -5.98
N GLY A 188 -6.29 -13.88 -6.27
CA GLY A 188 -5.57 -12.96 -5.41
C GLY A 188 -6.35 -12.49 -4.20
N ASP A 189 -7.67 -12.65 -4.15
CA ASP A 189 -8.45 -12.36 -2.95
C ASP A 189 -8.31 -13.47 -1.90
N LEU A 190 -7.29 -13.29 -1.06
CA LEU A 190 -6.97 -14.19 0.05
C LEU A 190 -7.91 -14.03 1.25
N LEU A 191 -8.79 -13.03 1.28
CA LEU A 191 -9.67 -12.75 2.43
C LEU A 191 -11.07 -13.35 2.23
N TYR A 192 -11.68 -13.09 1.07
CA TYR A 192 -13.09 -13.39 0.85
C TYR A 192 -13.35 -14.21 -0.41
N GLY A 193 -12.33 -14.59 -1.17
CA GLY A 193 -12.46 -15.45 -2.35
C GLY A 193 -13.40 -14.88 -3.42
N GLY A 194 -13.43 -13.55 -3.57
CA GLY A 194 -14.28 -12.84 -4.52
C GLY A 194 -15.69 -12.54 -4.03
N ASP A 195 -16.02 -12.82 -2.77
CA ASP A 195 -17.33 -12.53 -2.18
C ASP A 195 -17.50 -11.02 -1.92
N ILE A 196 -18.14 -10.33 -2.88
CA ILE A 196 -18.35 -8.88 -2.86
C ILE A 196 -19.20 -8.43 -1.67
N LEU A 197 -20.16 -9.25 -1.22
CA LEU A 197 -20.96 -8.91 -0.06
C LEU A 197 -20.11 -8.85 1.22
N LYS A 198 -19.09 -9.70 1.34
CA LYS A 198 -18.12 -9.60 2.44
C LYS A 198 -17.22 -8.37 2.32
N TRP A 199 -16.85 -7.96 1.11
CA TRP A 199 -16.12 -6.71 0.88
C TRP A 199 -16.94 -5.48 1.27
N LYS A 200 -18.23 -5.41 0.90
CA LYS A 200 -19.15 -4.35 1.35
C LYS A 200 -19.26 -4.30 2.88
N LYS A 201 -19.45 -5.46 3.52
CA LYS A 201 -19.47 -5.56 4.99
C LYS A 201 -18.17 -5.09 5.62
N PHE A 202 -17.02 -5.43 5.04
CA PHE A 202 -15.73 -4.97 5.53
C PHE A 202 -15.58 -3.45 5.37
N CYS A 203 -15.97 -2.89 4.22
CA CYS A 203 -15.99 -1.46 3.95
C CYS A 203 -16.81 -0.71 5.01
N ASN A 204 -18.07 -1.11 5.19
CA ASN A 204 -18.99 -0.50 6.15
C ASN A 204 -18.52 -0.66 7.60
N SER A 205 -17.92 -1.80 7.95
CA SER A 205 -17.34 -2.03 9.28
C SER A 205 -16.14 -1.12 9.55
N LEU A 206 -15.29 -0.91 8.53
CA LEU A 206 -14.13 -0.02 8.62
C LEU A 206 -14.57 1.44 8.71
N HIS A 207 -15.55 1.85 7.91
CA HIS A 207 -16.16 3.18 7.96
C HIS A 207 -16.74 3.44 9.35
N LEU A 208 -17.53 2.50 9.89
CA LEU A 208 -18.11 2.62 11.23
C LEU A 208 -17.03 2.76 12.30
N ARG A 209 -15.94 1.98 12.21
CA ARG A 209 -14.79 2.09 13.11
C ARG A 209 -14.18 3.49 13.08
N MET A 210 -13.94 4.03 11.88
CA MET A 210 -13.37 5.37 11.71
C MET A 210 -14.32 6.47 12.22
N ALA A 211 -15.62 6.34 11.95
CA ALA A 211 -16.64 7.27 12.46
C ALA A 211 -16.69 7.28 14.00
N ILE A 212 -16.64 6.11 14.64
CA ILE A 212 -16.57 6.01 16.10
C ILE A 212 -15.27 6.62 16.63
N ARG A 213 -14.13 6.43 15.95
CA ARG A 213 -12.85 7.02 16.37
C ARG A 213 -12.95 8.54 16.51
N ILE A 214 -13.57 9.20 15.54
CA ILE A 214 -13.67 10.68 15.53
C ILE A 214 -14.78 11.22 16.45
N SER A 215 -15.59 10.37 17.10
CA SER A 215 -16.77 10.80 17.87
C SER A 215 -16.49 11.78 19.01
N ASN A 216 -15.35 11.67 19.66
CA ASN A 216 -14.98 12.58 20.76
C ASN A 216 -14.45 13.93 20.28
N VAL A 217 -13.96 14.02 19.04
CA VAL A 217 -13.36 15.25 18.48
C VAL A 217 -14.30 15.96 17.51
N ASN A 218 -15.16 15.22 16.82
CA ASN A 218 -16.16 15.74 15.90
C ASN A 218 -17.44 14.89 15.97
N HIS A 219 -18.19 15.09 17.05
CA HIS A 219 -19.41 14.33 17.36
C HIS A 219 -20.46 14.42 16.24
N ASP A 220 -20.68 15.61 15.67
CA ASP A 220 -21.73 15.80 14.65
C ASP A 220 -21.40 15.06 13.37
N LYS A 221 -20.13 15.10 12.92
CA LYS A 221 -19.70 14.29 11.78
C LYS A 221 -19.80 12.80 12.09
N ALA A 222 -19.28 12.34 13.22
CA ALA A 222 -19.37 10.94 13.62
C ALA A 222 -20.82 10.42 13.59
N LYS A 223 -21.75 11.20 14.14
CA LYS A 223 -23.18 10.87 14.15
C LYS A 223 -23.75 10.78 12.72
N ALA A 224 -23.38 11.70 11.84
CA ALA A 224 -23.83 11.68 10.45
C ALA A 224 -23.32 10.42 9.71
N GLU A 225 -22.03 10.12 9.83
CA GLU A 225 -21.39 8.95 9.20
C GLU A 225 -21.99 7.63 9.72
N ILE A 226 -22.17 7.50 11.04
CA ILE A 226 -22.80 6.31 11.65
C ILE A 226 -24.24 6.16 11.15
N SER A 227 -25.01 7.26 11.11
CA SER A 227 -26.40 7.21 10.68
C SER A 227 -26.52 6.79 9.21
N LYS A 228 -25.59 7.26 8.35
CA LYS A 228 -25.52 6.86 6.94
C LYS A 228 -25.39 5.34 6.81
N ILE A 229 -24.41 4.73 7.49
CA ILE A 229 -24.17 3.28 7.45
C ILE A 229 -25.39 2.50 7.99
N LEU A 230 -26.01 2.96 9.08
CA LEU A 230 -27.17 2.27 9.66
C LEU A 230 -28.41 2.33 8.76
N SER A 231 -28.51 3.32 7.87
CA SER A 231 -29.62 3.46 6.93
C SER A 231 -29.46 2.64 5.65
N ASP A 232 -28.23 2.24 5.30
CA ASP A 232 -27.91 1.43 4.12
C ASP A 232 -26.69 0.51 4.42
N PRO A 233 -26.87 -0.56 5.20
CA PRO A 233 -25.79 -1.35 5.79
C PRO A 233 -25.15 -2.41 4.87
#